data_AF-A0A254QGG5-F1
#
_entry.id   AF-A0A254QGG5-F1
#
_cell.length_a   1.000
_cell.length_b   1.000
_cell.length_c   1.000
_cell.angle_alpha   90.00
_cell.angle_beta   90.00
_cell.angle_gamma   90.00
#
_symmetry.space_group_name_H-M   'P 1'
#
loop_
_entity.id
_entity.type
_entity.pdbx_description
1 polymer ?
#
loop_
_entity_poly.entity_id
_entity_poly.type
_entity_poly.pdbx_seq_one_letter_code
_entity_poly.pdbx_strand_id
1 'polypeptide(L)'
;MKKFFDSYLLIVVLAILTAVVASVSISKRISAENANHDVMIAAEVDTIQSYAAAQGMTFEEGLKTLKAAGLNGLVVQEETIGELITDGRAALTGVTLGSADQVRSLLFADEET
;
A
#
# COMPACT_ATOMS: atom_id res chain seq x y z
N MET A 1 18.42 -52.33 -37.25
CA MET A 1 17.48 -52.13 -36.12
C MET A 1 18.01 -51.22 -35.01
N LYS A 2 19.30 -51.30 -34.58
CA LYS A 2 19.86 -50.40 -33.54
C LYS A 2 19.70 -48.90 -33.81
N LYS A 3 19.94 -48.43 -35.04
CA LYS A 3 19.82 -47.00 -35.40
C LYS A 3 18.42 -46.39 -35.19
N PHE A 4 17.35 -47.20 -35.32
CA PHE A 4 15.98 -46.72 -35.10
C PHE A 4 15.66 -46.52 -33.62
N PHE A 5 16.24 -47.36 -32.76
CA PHE A 5 16.06 -47.28 -31.31
C PHE A 5 16.83 -46.07 -30.74
N ASP A 6 18.04 -45.81 -31.26
CA ASP A 6 18.83 -44.64 -30.90
C ASP A 6 18.14 -43.32 -31.29
N SER A 7 17.45 -43.26 -32.43
CA SER A 7 16.69 -42.07 -32.84
C SER A 7 15.47 -41.81 -31.96
N TYR A 8 14.75 -42.84 -31.53
CA TYR A 8 13.62 -42.68 -30.58
C TYR A 8 14.09 -42.20 -29.21
N LEU A 9 15.21 -42.74 -28.73
CA LEU A 9 15.82 -42.32 -27.48
C LEU A 9 16.25 -40.84 -27.55
N LEU A 10 16.81 -40.40 -28.68
CA LEU A 10 17.17 -39.00 -28.91
C LEU A 10 15.95 -38.05 -28.87
N ILE A 11 14.83 -38.45 -29.49
CA ILE A 11 13.59 -37.67 -29.47
C ILE A 11 13.03 -37.55 -28.04
N VAL A 12 13.04 -38.63 -27.28
CA VAL A 12 12.57 -38.63 -25.88
C VAL A 12 13.46 -37.73 -25.01
N VAL A 13 14.77 -37.80 -25.18
CA VAL A 13 15.72 -36.93 -24.45
C VAL A 13 15.47 -35.46 -24.78
N LEU A 14 15.28 -35.12 -26.06
CA LEU A 14 14.97 -33.74 -26.47
C LEU A 14 13.63 -33.25 -25.92
N ALA A 15 12.60 -34.10 -25.91
CA ALA A 15 11.29 -33.77 -25.35
C ALA A 15 11.34 -33.54 -23.83
N ILE A 16 12.16 -34.31 -23.10
CA ILE A 16 12.39 -34.09 -21.68
C ILE A 16 13.14 -32.78 -21.45
N LEU A 17 14.15 -32.50 -22.26
CA LEU A 17 14.98 -31.31 -22.12
C LEU A 17 14.16 -30.02 -22.36
N THR A 18 13.28 -30.02 -23.35
CA THR A 18 12.37 -28.89 -23.60
C THR A 18 11.34 -28.72 -22.48
N ALA A 19 10.80 -29.81 -21.93
CA ALA A 19 9.89 -29.74 -20.78
C ALA A 19 10.57 -29.15 -19.53
N VAL A 20 11.83 -29.53 -19.27
CA VAL A 20 12.61 -28.97 -18.15
C VAL A 20 12.86 -27.47 -18.35
N VAL A 21 13.26 -27.05 -19.54
CA VAL A 21 13.49 -25.62 -19.84
C VAL A 21 12.19 -24.82 -19.70
N ALA A 22 11.06 -25.35 -20.18
CA ALA A 22 9.76 -24.71 -20.02
C ALA A 22 9.36 -24.57 -18.54
N SER A 23 9.58 -25.62 -17.74
CA SER A 23 9.28 -25.63 -16.30
C SER A 23 10.08 -24.57 -15.52
N VAL A 24 11.37 -24.42 -15.85
CA VAL A 24 12.23 -23.38 -15.24
C VAL A 24 11.74 -21.97 -15.61
N SER A 25 11.34 -21.76 -16.87
CA SER A 25 10.79 -20.47 -17.33
C SER A 25 9.52 -20.09 -16.56
N ILE A 26 8.59 -21.05 -16.41
CA ILE A 26 7.35 -20.85 -15.66
C ILE A 26 7.64 -20.57 -14.17
N SER A 27 8.57 -21.30 -13.54
CA SER A 27 8.92 -21.06 -12.13
C SER A 27 9.48 -19.66 -11.87
N LYS A 28 10.31 -19.14 -12.78
CA LYS A 28 10.85 -17.78 -12.66
C LYS A 28 9.75 -16.73 -12.80
N ARG A 29 8.81 -16.94 -13.72
CA ARG A 29 7.64 -16.07 -13.88
C ARG A 29 6.78 -16.06 -12.62
N ILE A 30 6.48 -17.23 -12.05
CA ILE A 30 5.72 -17.35 -10.80
C ILE A 30 6.43 -16.66 -9.64
N SER A 31 7.76 -16.83 -9.52
CA SER A 31 8.53 -16.13 -8.48
C SER A 31 8.49 -14.61 -8.65
N ALA A 32 8.55 -14.11 -9.88
CA ALA A 32 8.43 -12.68 -10.16
C ALA A 32 7.00 -12.16 -9.91
N GLU A 33 5.97 -12.93 -10.24
CA GLU A 33 4.57 -12.63 -9.91
C GLU A 33 4.35 -12.59 -8.40
N ASN A 34 4.90 -13.54 -7.64
CA ASN A 34 4.84 -13.56 -6.18
C ASN A 34 5.61 -12.38 -5.57
N ALA A 35 6.80 -12.06 -6.08
CA ALA A 35 7.57 -10.90 -5.61
C ALA A 35 6.87 -9.57 -5.94
N ASN A 36 6.15 -9.48 -7.06
CA ASN A 36 5.32 -8.31 -7.38
C ASN A 36 4.03 -8.27 -6.56
N HIS A 37 3.49 -9.41 -6.15
CA HIS A 37 2.36 -9.48 -5.22
C HIS A 37 2.72 -8.93 -3.84
N ASP A 38 4.01 -8.94 -3.46
CA ASP A 38 4.51 -8.29 -2.25
C ASP A 38 4.58 -6.75 -2.36
N VAL A 39 4.38 -6.18 -3.55
CA VAL A 39 4.23 -4.73 -3.73
C VAL A 39 2.78 -4.36 -3.40
N MET A 40 2.54 -4.05 -2.14
CA MET A 40 1.25 -3.55 -1.68
C MET A 40 1.00 -2.15 -2.26
N ILE A 41 -0.04 -2.04 -3.07
CA ILE A 41 -0.59 -0.76 -3.54
C ILE A 41 -1.59 -0.30 -2.48
N ALA A 42 -1.25 0.80 -1.82
CA ALA A 42 -2.10 1.45 -0.84
C ALA A 42 -2.60 2.79 -1.38
N ALA A 43 -3.85 3.14 -1.07
CA ALA A 43 -4.46 4.42 -1.43
C ALA A 43 -5.16 5.01 -0.21
N GLU A 44 -5.21 6.34 -0.16
CA GLU A 44 -5.91 7.07 0.89
C GLU A 44 -7.42 7.00 0.71
N VAL A 45 -8.16 6.96 1.83
CA VAL A 45 -9.64 6.94 1.81
C VAL A 45 -10.21 8.07 0.98
N ASP A 46 -9.69 9.29 1.15
CA ASP A 46 -10.18 10.48 0.44
C ASP A 46 -9.95 10.41 -1.07
N THR A 47 -8.86 9.76 -1.48
CA THR A 47 -8.57 9.51 -2.90
C THR A 47 -9.57 8.51 -3.49
N ILE A 48 -9.89 7.44 -2.76
CA ILE A 48 -10.89 6.45 -3.19
C ILE A 48 -12.28 7.08 -3.26
N GLN A 49 -12.62 7.93 -2.29
CA GLN A 49 -13.89 8.63 -2.25
C GLN A 49 -14.02 9.64 -3.39
N SER A 50 -12.95 10.37 -3.68
CA SER A 50 -12.88 11.29 -4.83
C SER A 50 -12.97 10.53 -6.16
N TYR A 51 -12.30 9.38 -6.29
CA TYR A 51 -12.40 8.50 -7.45
C TYR A 51 -13.82 7.99 -7.66
N ALA A 52 -14.46 7.48 -6.60
CA ALA A 52 -15.83 6.99 -6.65
C ALA A 52 -16.81 8.12 -7.06
N ALA A 53 -16.68 9.29 -6.44
CA ALA A 53 -17.49 10.47 -6.76
C ALA A 53 -17.30 10.92 -8.22
N ALA A 54 -16.07 10.94 -8.72
CA ALA A 54 -15.78 11.29 -10.12
C ALA A 54 -16.39 10.31 -11.13
N GLN A 55 -16.57 9.05 -10.74
CA GLN A 55 -17.17 8.01 -11.56
C GLN A 55 -18.69 7.86 -11.34
N GLY A 56 -19.30 8.67 -10.46
CA GLY A 56 -20.71 8.55 -10.09
C GLY A 56 -21.04 7.23 -9.35
N MET A 57 -20.03 6.62 -8.72
CA MET A 57 -20.14 5.38 -7.97
C MET A 57 -20.23 5.66 -6.47
N THR A 58 -20.80 4.70 -5.72
CA THR A 58 -20.67 4.72 -4.26
C THR A 58 -19.23 4.40 -3.84
N PHE A 59 -18.84 4.80 -2.63
CA PHE A 59 -17.51 4.50 -2.09
C PHE A 59 -17.22 2.99 -2.08
N GLU A 60 -18.20 2.17 -1.73
CA GLU A 60 -18.06 0.71 -1.66
C GLU A 60 -17.82 0.09 -3.06
N GLU A 61 -18.50 0.61 -4.09
CA GLU A 61 -18.29 0.21 -5.49
C GLU A 61 -16.92 0.66 -6.02
N GLY A 62 -16.50 1.89 -5.70
CA GLY A 62 -15.18 2.40 -6.02
C GLY A 62 -14.07 1.57 -5.37
N LEU A 63 -14.21 1.27 -4.08
CA LEU A 63 -13.27 0.42 -3.34
C LEU A 63 -13.22 -1.00 -3.91
N LYS A 64 -14.37 -1.59 -4.25
CA LYS A 64 -14.42 -2.92 -4.88
C LYS A 64 -13.74 -2.95 -6.24
N THR A 65 -13.91 -1.88 -7.03
CA THR A 65 -13.28 -1.73 -8.33
C THR A 65 -11.76 -1.60 -8.21
N LEU A 66 -11.29 -0.78 -7.28
CA LEU A 66 -9.86 -0.60 -7.01
C LEU A 66 -9.23 -1.88 -6.44
N LYS A 67 -9.94 -2.60 -5.57
CA LYS A 67 -9.50 -3.90 -5.05
C LYS A 67 -9.39 -4.94 -6.16
N ALA A 68 -10.32 -4.95 -7.11
CA ALA A 68 -10.22 -5.79 -8.30
C ALA A 68 -9.06 -5.38 -9.23
N ALA A 69 -8.68 -4.10 -9.23
CA ALA A 69 -7.53 -3.57 -9.97
C ALA A 69 -6.18 -3.79 -9.25
N GLY A 70 -6.18 -4.40 -8.07
CA GLY A 70 -4.96 -4.73 -7.32
C GLY A 70 -4.66 -3.82 -6.13
N LEU A 71 -5.60 -2.97 -5.68
CA LEU A 71 -5.47 -2.25 -4.42
C LEU A 71 -5.58 -3.22 -3.24
N ASN A 72 -4.55 -3.23 -2.39
CA ASN A 72 -4.34 -4.20 -1.32
C ASN A 72 -4.05 -3.54 0.04
N GLY A 73 -3.91 -2.21 0.09
CA GLY A 73 -3.84 -1.42 1.31
C GLY A 73 -4.79 -0.21 1.30
N LEU A 74 -5.27 0.18 2.48
CA LEU A 74 -6.02 1.42 2.68
C LEU A 74 -5.27 2.26 3.72
N VAL A 75 -4.98 3.51 3.39
CA VAL A 75 -4.38 4.48 4.30
C VAL A 75 -5.47 5.39 4.84
N VAL A 76 -5.56 5.46 6.16
CA VAL A 76 -6.43 6.41 6.87
C VAL A 76 -5.50 7.44 7.48
N GLN A 77 -5.61 8.69 7.04
CA GLN A 77 -4.95 9.79 7.75
C GLN A 77 -5.73 10.05 9.05
N GLU A 78 -5.02 10.04 10.17
CA GLU A 78 -5.59 10.47 11.44
C GLU A 78 -5.40 11.99 11.57
N GLU A 79 -6.49 12.71 11.82
CA GLU A 79 -6.43 14.15 12.08
C GLU A 79 -5.75 14.39 13.43
N THR A 80 -4.81 15.33 13.47
CA THR A 80 -4.15 15.72 14.72
C THR A 80 -5.09 16.55 15.59
N ILE A 81 -4.88 16.53 16.91
CA ILE A 81 -5.66 17.34 17.86
C ILE A 81 -5.57 18.84 17.52
N GLY A 82 -4.43 19.31 16.99
CA GLY A 82 -4.24 20.69 16.55
C GLY A 82 -5.14 21.07 15.36
N GLU A 83 -5.30 20.17 14.40
CA GLU A 83 -6.20 20.35 13.25
C GLU A 83 -7.67 20.38 13.70
N LEU A 84 -8.06 19.47 14.59
CA LEU A 84 -9.43 19.44 15.14
C LEU A 84 -9.79 20.71 15.92
N ILE A 85 -8.83 21.31 16.62
CA ILE A 85 -9.02 22.60 17.32
C ILE A 85 -9.11 23.76 16.31
N THR A 86 -8.27 23.75 15.28
CA THR A 86 -8.24 24.79 14.24
C THR A 86 -9.53 24.82 13.42
N ASP A 87 -10.09 23.64 13.12
CA ASP A 87 -11.36 23.49 12.41
C ASP A 87 -12.59 23.71 13.31
N GLY A 88 -12.40 24.03 14.59
CA GLY A 88 -13.48 24.28 15.55
C GLY A 88 -14.31 23.04 15.91
N ARG A 89 -13.87 21.85 15.50
CA ARG A 89 -14.50 20.55 15.78
C ARG A 89 -14.15 20.02 17.17
N ALA A 90 -13.09 20.54 17.77
CA ALA A 90 -12.70 20.28 19.16
C ALA A 90 -12.43 21.59 19.90
N ALA A 91 -12.82 21.66 21.17
CA ALA A 91 -12.51 22.77 22.06
C ALA A 91 -11.73 22.25 23.27
N LEU A 92 -10.59 22.89 23.56
CA LEU A 92 -9.84 22.61 24.78
C LEU A 92 -10.64 23.08 26.00
N THR A 93 -11.34 22.16 26.65
CA THR A 93 -12.05 22.43 27.89
C THR A 93 -11.15 22.03 29.05
N GLY A 94 -10.52 23.01 29.70
CA GLY A 94 -9.67 22.76 30.88
C GLY A 94 -8.18 23.02 30.69
N VAL A 95 -7.79 24.03 29.90
CA VAL A 95 -6.47 24.64 30.12
C VAL A 95 -6.54 25.42 31.43
N THR A 96 -6.26 24.75 32.55
CA THR A 96 -5.72 25.45 33.72
C THR A 96 -4.38 26.00 33.30
N LEU A 97 -4.39 27.23 32.74
CA LEU A 97 -3.22 28.08 32.75
C LEU A 97 -2.88 28.19 34.24
N GLY A 98 -1.86 27.46 34.68
CA GLY A 98 -1.24 27.73 35.96
C GLY A 98 -1.03 29.24 36.04
N SER A 99 -1.47 29.83 37.16
CA SER A 99 -1.50 31.27 37.48
C SER A 99 -0.73 32.15 36.51
N ALA A 100 -1.35 33.24 36.00
CA ALA A 100 -0.79 34.17 35.01
C ALA A 100 0.69 34.55 35.20
N ASP A 101 1.19 34.51 36.44
CA ASP A 101 2.59 34.70 36.81
C ASP A 101 3.56 33.67 36.19
N GLN A 102 3.19 32.40 36.06
CA GLN A 102 4.06 31.34 35.50
C GLN A 102 4.17 31.41 33.97
N VAL A 103 3.09 31.79 33.30
CA VAL A 103 3.11 32.01 31.85
C VAL A 103 3.99 33.21 31.51
N ARG A 104 3.96 34.25 32.35
CA ARG A 104 4.80 35.44 32.18
C ARG A 104 6.28 35.13 32.43
N SER A 105 6.62 34.33 33.44
CA SER A 105 8.03 33.94 33.65
C SER A 105 8.59 33.06 32.55
N LEU A 106 7.75 32.26 31.86
CA LEU A 106 8.19 31.40 30.76
C LEU A 106 8.29 32.13 29.41
N LEU A 107 7.46 33.15 29.17
CA LEU A 107 7.49 33.95 27.94
C LEU A 107 8.59 35.01 27.91
N PHE A 108 9.03 35.50 29.08
CA PHE A 108 9.99 36.60 29.20
C PHE A 108 11.35 36.17 29.81
N ALA A 109 11.66 34.87 29.84
CA ALA A 109 12.93 34.37 30.34
C ALA A 109 14.13 34.62 29.40
N ASP A 110 13.91 35.17 28.21
CA ASP A 110 14.94 35.29 27.16
C ASP A 110 15.33 36.75 26.82
N GLU A 111 15.03 37.72 27.71
CA GLU A 111 15.33 39.15 27.48
C GLU A 111 16.31 39.80 28.49
N GLU A 112 17.13 39.00 29.20
CA GLU A 112 18.33 39.53 29.86
C GLU A 112 19.53 38.58 29.70
N THR A 113 20.28 38.74 28.62
CA THR A 113 21.75 38.79 28.66
C THR A 113 22.33 39.48 27.44
#